data_AF-A0A1M6LJR0-F1
#
_entry.id   AF-A0A1M6LJR0-F1
#
_cell.length_a   1.000
_cell.length_b   1.000
_cell.length_c   1.000
_cell.angle_alpha   90.00
_cell.angle_beta   90.00
_cell.angle_gamma   90.00
#
_symmetry.space_group_name_H-M   'P 1'
#
loop_
_entity.id
_entity.type
_entity.pdbx_description
1 polymer ?
#
loop_
_entity_poly.entity_id
_entity_poly.type
_entity_poly.pdbx_seq_one_letter_code
_entity_poly.pdbx_strand_id
1 'polypeptide(L)'
;MRLIGFAIYLGIGAMLHALFIGPQFDWSSAWTFGWLFGWPIMLVITTWVFAIGVAIAVGIVWCCWAWLESLATWRERRRNVAKLKARKLS
;
A
#
# COMPACT_ATOMS: atom_id res chain seq x y z
N MET A 1 13.52 4.99 39.92
CA MET A 1 13.90 5.37 38.53
C MET A 1 13.51 4.31 37.48
N ARG A 2 13.72 3.00 37.70
CA ARG A 2 13.37 1.94 36.72
C ARG A 2 11.88 1.83 36.37
N LEU A 3 10.99 2.02 37.34
CA LEU A 3 9.53 1.99 37.14
C LEU A 3 9.02 3.14 36.24
N ILE A 4 9.65 4.32 36.34
CA ILE A 4 9.27 5.49 35.54
C ILE A 4 9.63 5.24 34.06
N GLY A 5 10.82 4.70 33.79
CA GLY A 5 11.23 4.34 32.42
C GLY A 5 10.32 3.28 31.80
N PHE A 6 9.91 2.29 32.58
CA PHE A 6 8.97 1.27 32.14
C PHE A 6 7.57 1.84 31.84
N ALA A 7 7.07 2.74 32.70
CA ALA A 7 5.79 3.41 32.48
C ALA A 7 5.81 4.30 31.23
N ILE A 8 6.91 5.02 30.98
CA ILE A 8 7.10 5.81 29.76
C ILE A 8 7.12 4.89 28.53
N TYR A 9 7.85 3.77 28.58
CA TYR A 9 7.92 2.81 27.49
C TYR A 9 6.53 2.27 27.11
N LEU A 10 5.74 1.85 28.11
CA LEU A 10 4.38 1.39 27.92
C LEU A 10 3.45 2.51 27.42
N GLY A 11 3.62 3.73 27.93
CA GLY A 11 2.86 4.90 27.49
C GLY A 11 3.07 5.20 26.01
N ILE A 12 4.31 5.12 25.52
CA ILE A 12 4.62 5.27 24.10
C ILE A 12 3.98 4.14 23.28
N GLY A 13 4.11 2.89 23.73
CA GLY A 13 3.49 1.74 23.05
C GLY A 13 1.97 1.86 22.95
N ALA A 14 1.31 2.29 24.03
CA ALA A 14 -0.13 2.55 24.09
C ALA A 14 -0.55 3.71 23.17
N MET A 15 0.22 4.81 23.15
CA MET A 15 -0.03 5.93 22.25
C MET A 15 0.09 5.51 20.78
N LEU A 16 1.12 4.73 20.43
CA LEU A 16 1.30 4.23 19.06
C LEU A 16 0.19 3.26 18.67
N HIS A 17 -0.22 2.34 19.56
CA HIS A 17 -1.40 1.50 19.34
C HIS A 17 -2.63 2.36 19.01
N ALA A 18 -2.86 3.42 19.78
CA ALA A 18 -3.99 4.33 19.57
C ALA A 18 -3.94 5.04 18.21
N LEU A 19 -2.76 5.41 17.74
CA LEU A 19 -2.58 6.08 16.44
C LEU A 19 -2.77 5.13 15.25
N PHE A 20 -2.24 3.91 15.33
CA PHE A 20 -2.21 2.99 14.17
C PHE A 20 -3.40 2.03 14.10
N ILE A 21 -4.02 1.70 15.24
CA ILE A 21 -5.14 0.73 15.30
C ILE A 21 -6.39 1.41 15.84
N GLY A 22 -6.25 2.23 16.87
CA GLY A 22 -7.34 2.92 17.53
C GLY A 22 -7.26 2.82 19.06
N PRO A 23 -8.09 3.60 19.77
CA PRO A 23 -7.99 3.79 21.22
C PRO A 23 -8.43 2.57 22.05
N GLN A 24 -9.08 1.59 21.42
CA GLN A 24 -9.61 0.40 22.08
C GLN A 24 -8.51 -0.66 22.28
N PHE A 25 -8.29 -1.05 23.53
CA PHE A 25 -7.39 -2.15 23.88
C PHE A 25 -8.18 -3.45 23.89
N ASP A 26 -7.99 -4.27 22.87
CA ASP A 26 -8.45 -5.66 22.89
C ASP A 26 -7.36 -6.54 23.50
N TRP A 27 -7.54 -6.89 24.76
CA TRP A 27 -6.59 -7.72 25.51
C TRP A 27 -6.54 -9.18 25.06
N SER A 28 -7.45 -9.62 24.16
CA SER A 28 -7.37 -10.92 23.52
C SER A 28 -6.48 -10.92 22.27
N SER A 29 -6.18 -9.74 21.73
CA SER A 29 -5.40 -9.59 20.51
C SER A 29 -3.89 -9.56 20.78
N ALA A 30 -3.16 -10.47 20.14
CA ALA A 30 -1.70 -10.47 20.14
C ALA A 30 -1.12 -9.15 19.58
N TRP A 31 -1.88 -8.47 18.72
CA TRP A 31 -1.48 -7.20 18.11
C TRP A 31 -1.39 -6.09 19.16
N THR A 32 -2.34 -6.05 20.10
CA THR A 32 -2.36 -5.10 21.22
C THR A 32 -1.09 -5.24 22.07
N PHE A 33 -0.71 -6.47 22.40
CA PHE A 33 0.53 -6.73 23.15
C PHE A 33 1.80 -6.42 22.35
N GLY A 34 1.77 -6.69 21.04
CA GLY A 34 2.85 -6.33 20.13
C GLY A 34 3.16 -4.83 20.18
N TRP A 35 2.14 -3.98 20.16
CA TRP A 35 2.34 -2.54 20.31
C TRP A 35 2.69 -2.12 21.74
N LEU A 36 2.11 -2.73 22.76
CA LEU A 36 2.41 -2.33 24.15
C LEU A 36 3.88 -2.62 24.52
N PHE A 37 4.36 -3.80 24.17
CA PHE A 37 5.66 -4.31 24.62
C PHE A 37 6.75 -4.30 23.55
N GLY A 38 6.38 -4.30 22.27
CA GLY A 38 7.30 -4.43 21.14
C GLY A 38 7.14 -3.34 20.08
N TRP A 39 6.62 -2.15 20.44
CA TRP A 39 6.33 -1.08 19.49
C TRP A 39 7.47 -0.74 18.52
N PRO A 40 8.78 -0.78 18.87
CA PRO A 40 9.83 -0.45 17.88
C PRO A 40 9.84 -1.44 16.71
N ILE A 41 9.61 -2.72 16.99
CA ILE A 41 9.54 -3.78 15.97
C ILE A 41 8.23 -3.64 15.19
N MET A 42 7.12 -3.34 15.86
CA MET A 42 5.83 -3.12 15.20
C MET A 42 5.84 -1.96 14.22
N LEU A 43 6.56 -0.87 14.53
CA LEU A 43 6.77 0.25 13.60
C LEU A 43 7.48 -0.21 12.33
N VAL A 44 8.52 -1.03 12.46
CA VAL A 44 9.23 -1.58 11.29
C VAL A 44 8.29 -2.45 10.47
N ILE A 45 7.60 -3.40 11.10
CA ILE A 45 6.66 -4.30 10.41
C ILE A 45 5.58 -3.52 9.66
N THR A 46 4.92 -2.57 10.34
CA THR A 46 3.81 -1.81 9.77
C THR A 46 4.25 -0.87 8.65
N THR A 47 5.43 -0.27 8.77
CA THR A 47 6.03 0.55 7.71
C THR A 47 6.32 -0.29 6.46
N TRP A 48 6.89 -1.49 6.61
CA TRP A 48 7.17 -2.38 5.48
C TRP A 48 5.90 -2.90 4.82
N VAL A 49 4.90 -3.31 5.61
CA VAL A 49 3.60 -3.75 5.09
C VAL A 49 2.94 -2.63 4.28
N PHE A 50 2.99 -1.39 4.78
CA PHE A 50 2.48 -0.23 4.06
C PHE A 50 3.25 0.02 2.75
N ALA A 51 4.58 0.02 2.80
CA ALA A 51 5.43 0.24 1.62
C ALA A 51 5.18 -0.82 0.53
N ILE A 52 5.06 -2.10 0.90
CA ILE A 52 4.73 -3.19 -0.02
C ILE A 52 3.33 -2.96 -0.63
N GLY A 53 2.34 -2.61 0.20
CA GLY A 53 1.00 -2.30 -0.26
C GLY A 53 0.97 -1.17 -1.29
N VAL A 54 1.72 -0.09 -1.05
CA VAL A 54 1.86 1.03 -1.98
C VAL A 54 2.55 0.60 -3.28
N ALA A 55 3.64 -0.17 -3.19
CA ALA A 55 4.36 -0.66 -4.37
C ALA A 55 3.46 -1.53 -5.26
N ILE A 56 2.65 -2.42 -4.67
CA ILE A 56 1.67 -3.23 -5.39
C ILE A 56 0.62 -2.34 -6.06
N ALA A 57 0.05 -1.38 -5.33
CA ALA A 57 -0.95 -0.47 -5.89
C ALA A 57 -0.41 0.33 -7.08
N VAL A 58 0.80 0.87 -6.98
CA VAL A 58 1.48 1.57 -8.08
C VAL A 58 1.72 0.64 -9.26
N GLY A 59 2.17 -0.59 -9.00
CA GLY A 59 2.38 -1.60 -10.05
C GLY A 59 1.08 -1.92 -10.81
N ILE A 60 -0.04 -2.07 -10.10
CA ILE A 60 -1.35 -2.30 -10.73
C ILE A 60 -1.75 -1.11 -11.59
N VAL A 61 -1.66 0.12 -11.08
CA VAL A 61 -1.99 1.34 -11.83
C VAL A 61 -1.15 1.44 -13.09
N TRP A 62 0.16 1.21 -12.99
CA TRP A 62 1.07 1.22 -14.13
C TRP A 62 0.70 0.16 -15.18
N CYS A 63 0.43 -1.07 -14.75
CA CYS A 63 0.01 -2.16 -15.64
C CYS A 63 -1.29 -1.83 -16.37
N CYS A 64 -2.28 -1.28 -15.66
CA CYS A 64 -3.54 -0.84 -16.25
C CYS A 64 -3.32 0.27 -17.29
N TRP A 65 -2.47 1.25 -16.98
CA TRP A 65 -2.14 2.33 -17.89
C TRP A 65 -1.45 1.83 -19.17
N ALA A 66 -0.40 1.03 -19.01
CA ALA A 66 0.34 0.44 -20.13
C ALA A 66 -0.55 -0.44 -21.02
N TRP A 67 -1.49 -1.17 -20.41
CA TRP A 67 -2.47 -1.96 -21.15
C TRP A 67 -3.40 -1.07 -22.01
N LEU A 68 -3.88 0.05 -21.46
CA LEU A 68 -4.71 1.00 -22.20
C LEU A 68 -3.96 1.63 -23.38
N GLU A 69 -2.70 2.00 -23.21
CA GLU A 69 -1.85 2.52 -24.29
C GLU A 69 -1.65 1.48 -25.41
N SER A 70 -1.39 0.23 -25.04
CA SER A 70 -1.27 -0.87 -26.00
C SER A 70 -2.54 -1.06 -26.82
N LEU A 71 -3.71 -1.00 -26.17
CA LEU A 71 -5.00 -1.05 -26.87
C LEU A 71 -5.22 0.16 -27.79
N ALA A 72 -4.85 1.36 -27.36
CA ALA A 72 -4.99 2.58 -28.15
C ALA A 72 -4.14 2.52 -29.43
N THR A 73 -2.86 2.13 -29.30
CA THR A 73 -1.96 2.00 -30.45
C THR A 73 -2.43 0.93 -31.43
N TRP A 74 -2.95 -0.20 -30.93
CA TRP A 74 -3.50 -1.23 -31.80
C TRP A 74 -4.75 -0.76 -32.55
N ARG A 75 -5.65 0.00 -31.90
CA ARG A 75 -6.81 0.62 -32.55
C ARG A 75 -6.39 1.59 -33.65
N GLU A 76 -5.35 2.38 -33.42
CA GLU A 76 -4.80 3.30 -34.43
C GLU A 76 -4.25 2.56 -35.65
N ARG A 77 -3.47 1.49 -35.44
CA ARG A 77 -2.95 0.67 -36.55
C ARG A 77 -4.08 0.12 -37.41
N ARG A 78 -5.15 -0.42 -36.80
CA ARG A 78 -6.32 -0.90 -37.55
C ARG A 78 -6.98 0.19 -38.38
N ARG A 79 -7.17 1.39 -37.81
CA ARG A 79 -7.75 2.54 -38.53
C ARG A 79 -6.90 2.95 -39.74
N ASN A 80 -5.58 2.96 -39.60
CA ASN A 80 -4.68 3.33 -40.69
C ASN A 80 -4.65 2.29 -41.82
N VAL A 81 -4.67 0.99 -41.49
CA VAL A 81 -4.77 -0.08 -42.50
C VAL A 81 -6.08 0.01 -43.28
N ALA A 82 -7.20 0.31 -42.61
CA ALA A 82 -8.48 0.51 -43.27
C ALA A 82 -8.46 1.71 -44.25
N LYS A 83 -7.89 2.84 -43.83
CA LYS A 83 -7.72 4.04 -44.69
C LYS A 83 -6.85 3.76 -45.92
N LEU A 84 -5.75 3.00 -45.75
CA LEU A 84 -4.86 2.65 -46.86
C LEU A 84 -5.55 1.74 -47.88
N LYS A 85 -6.37 0.77 -47.44
CA LYS A 85 -7.17 -0.06 -48.34
C LYS A 85 -8.19 0.77 -49.12
N ALA A 86 -8.88 1.70 -48.47
CA ALA A 86 -9.85 2.58 -49.13
C ALA A 86 -9.20 3.44 -50.24
N ARG A 87 -8.00 3.99 -50.00
CA ARG A 87 -7.24 4.75 -51.01
C ARG A 87 -6.75 3.93 -52.20
N LYS A 88 -6.53 2.63 -52.05
CA LYS A 88 -6.12 1.75 -53.18
C LYS A 88 -7.28 1.34 -54.08
N LEU A 89 -8.51 1.52 -53.63
CA LEU A 89 -9.73 1.13 -54.35
C LEU A 89 -10.41 2.32 -55.06
N SER A 90 -9.95 3.55 -54.81
CA SER A 90 -10.31 4.78 -55.54
C SER A 90 -9.33 5.05 -56.66
#